data_AF-A0A1S1M1D9-F1
#
_entry.id   AF-A0A1S1M1D9-F1
#
_cell.length_a   1.000
_cell.length_b   1.000
_cell.length_c   1.000
_cell.angle_alpha   90.00
_cell.angle_beta   90.00
_cell.angle_gamma   90.00
#
_symmetry.space_group_name_H-M   'P 1'
#
loop_
_entity.id
_entity.type
_entity.pdbx_description
1 polymer ?
#
loop_
_entity_poly.entity_id
_entity_poly.type
_entity_poly.pdbx_seq_one_letter_code
_entity_poly.pdbx_strand_id
1 'polypeptide(L)'
;MPMQYVQMDPAVRPRLTTDQTRIQITQYTPRWVRKKKVDPTQALDFWSAAGAAANVVMQMCWPEVGYGVAESRVESGSLMKHPWKRLRTTAQYLAVAVLGSQEERNAYRDAVNVAHRQVRSTEHSPVDYNAFNRELQLWVAACLFIFYEDTYQLLHGKMTDEQAEYFFQKAMPIGTTLQVTEDQWPSTRADFDTYWNIACERVALDGYIRDYAMKLI
;
A
#
# COMPACT_ATOMS: atom_id res chain seq x y z
N MET A 1 -9.98 0.43 -19.75
CA MET A 1 -9.02 0.34 -18.61
C MET A 1 -7.67 -0.24 -19.04
N PRO A 2 -6.55 0.45 -18.76
CA PRO A 2 -5.18 -0.05 -18.98
C PRO A 2 -4.88 -1.34 -18.19
N MET A 3 -4.11 -2.25 -18.82
CA MET A 3 -3.57 -3.44 -18.16
C MET A 3 -2.24 -3.17 -17.45
N GLN A 4 -1.58 -2.05 -17.78
CA GLN A 4 -0.30 -1.64 -17.23
C GLN A 4 -0.30 -0.12 -17.03
N TYR A 5 0.04 0.36 -15.83
CA TYR A 5 0.11 1.79 -15.51
C TYR A 5 1.55 2.26 -15.32
N VAL A 6 2.42 1.37 -14.84
CA VAL A 6 3.85 1.63 -14.65
C VAL A 6 4.63 0.68 -15.54
N GLN A 7 5.49 1.23 -16.39
CA GLN A 7 6.41 0.45 -17.21
C GLN A 7 7.78 0.43 -16.54
N MET A 8 8.15 -0.74 -16.02
CA MET A 8 9.48 -0.99 -15.47
C MET A 8 10.42 -1.37 -16.63
N ASP A 9 10.88 -0.36 -17.36
CA ASP A 9 11.95 -0.54 -18.35
C ASP A 9 13.30 -0.26 -17.67
N PRO A 10 14.29 -1.19 -17.70
CA PRO A 10 15.62 -0.97 -17.16
C PRO A 10 16.33 0.30 -17.69
N ALA A 11 15.93 0.81 -18.85
CA ALA A 11 16.46 2.05 -19.42
C ALA A 11 15.80 3.32 -18.86
N VAL A 12 14.60 3.22 -18.29
CA VAL A 12 13.86 4.35 -17.74
C VAL A 12 14.34 4.65 -16.34
N ARG A 13 14.86 5.87 -16.16
CA ARG A 13 15.19 6.40 -14.83
C ARG A 13 14.01 7.22 -14.30
N PRO A 14 13.61 7.04 -13.04
CA PRO A 14 12.59 7.89 -12.44
C PRO A 14 13.07 9.35 -12.39
N ARG A 15 12.15 10.27 -12.64
CA ARG A 15 12.35 11.71 -12.45
C ARG A 15 12.33 12.11 -10.99
N LEU A 16 11.57 11.36 -10.17
CA LEU A 16 11.52 11.54 -8.72
C LEU A 16 12.56 10.66 -8.03
N THR A 17 13.04 11.10 -6.87
CA THR A 17 13.92 10.30 -6.02
C THR A 17 13.21 9.85 -4.76
N THR A 18 13.74 8.80 -4.13
CA THR A 18 13.27 8.32 -2.82
C THR A 18 13.27 9.44 -1.78
N ASP A 19 14.23 10.38 -1.88
CA ASP A 19 14.28 11.53 -0.96
C ASP A 19 13.10 12.49 -1.09
N GLN A 20 12.47 12.55 -2.26
CA GLN A 20 11.30 13.38 -2.54
C GLN A 20 9.99 12.65 -2.26
N THR A 21 9.98 11.31 -2.32
CA THR A 21 8.77 10.48 -2.26
C THR A 21 8.60 9.73 -0.95
N ARG A 22 9.61 9.72 -0.08
CA ARG A 22 9.61 9.07 1.24
C ARG A 22 9.84 10.07 2.37
N ILE A 23 9.43 9.70 3.57
CA ILE A 23 9.78 10.47 4.76
C ILE A 23 11.28 10.35 5.06
N GLN A 24 11.85 11.43 5.58
CA GLN A 24 13.26 11.49 5.95
C GLN A 24 13.44 11.09 7.41
N ILE A 25 14.16 9.98 7.64
CA ILE A 25 14.36 9.40 8.96
C ILE A 25 15.80 9.65 9.39
N THR A 26 15.99 10.62 10.28
CA THR A 26 17.31 11.08 10.74
C THR A 26 17.78 10.37 12.02
N GLN A 27 16.89 9.65 12.70
CA GLN A 27 17.21 8.90 13.91
C GLN A 27 17.70 7.49 13.58
N TYR A 28 18.86 7.16 14.11
CA TYR A 28 19.48 5.84 13.94
C TYR A 28 19.08 4.88 15.06
N THR A 29 18.89 3.61 14.70
CA THR A 29 18.68 2.53 15.65
C THR A 29 19.85 2.46 16.64
N PRO A 30 19.63 2.54 17.97
CA PRO A 30 20.69 2.47 18.96
C PRO A 30 21.51 1.19 18.79
N ARG A 31 22.85 1.31 18.87
CA ARG A 31 23.84 0.26 18.56
C ARG A 31 23.66 -1.07 19.33
N TRP A 32 22.89 -1.05 20.42
CA TRP A 32 22.60 -2.18 21.30
C TRP A 32 21.36 -3.00 20.85
N VAL A 33 20.50 -2.43 19.99
CA VAL A 33 19.36 -3.13 19.36
C VAL A 33 19.89 -3.89 18.14
N ARG A 34 20.62 -4.97 18.42
CA ARG A 34 21.37 -5.76 17.42
C ARG A 34 20.52 -6.87 16.78
N LYS A 35 19.27 -6.57 16.39
CA LYS A 35 18.48 -7.58 15.64
C LYS A 35 19.07 -7.72 14.24
N LYS A 36 19.68 -8.87 13.94
CA LYS A 36 20.22 -9.18 12.60
C LYS A 36 19.14 -9.21 11.51
N LYS A 37 17.88 -9.48 11.88
CA LYS A 37 16.75 -9.59 10.95
C LYS A 37 15.56 -8.82 11.51
N VAL A 38 15.00 -7.97 10.66
CA VAL A 38 13.77 -7.20 10.92
C VAL A 38 12.78 -7.57 9.84
N ASP A 39 11.59 -8.00 10.23
CA ASP A 39 10.55 -8.41 9.29
C ASP A 39 9.23 -7.67 9.56
N PRO A 40 8.27 -7.67 8.62
CA PRO A 40 7.02 -6.92 8.75
C PRO A 40 6.16 -7.28 9.97
N THR A 41 6.34 -8.45 10.59
CA THR A 41 5.59 -8.80 11.82
C THR A 41 5.94 -7.84 12.96
N GLN A 42 7.15 -7.28 12.94
CA GLN A 42 7.66 -6.34 13.93
C GLN A 42 7.19 -4.90 13.65
N ALA A 43 6.57 -4.64 12.50
CA ALA A 43 5.97 -3.35 12.14
C ALA A 43 4.48 -3.26 12.52
N LEU A 44 3.90 -4.32 13.08
CA LEU A 44 2.56 -4.32 13.68
C LEU A 44 2.57 -3.62 15.05
N ASP A 45 2.95 -2.34 15.06
CA ASP A 45 3.00 -1.50 16.26
C ASP A 45 1.72 -0.67 16.38
N PHE A 46 1.21 -0.51 17.61
CA PHE A 46 0.04 0.33 17.90
C PHE A 46 0.22 1.78 17.40
N TRP A 47 1.41 2.35 17.58
CA TRP A 47 1.72 3.73 17.19
C TRP A 47 1.79 3.93 15.68
N SER A 48 2.03 2.87 14.90
CA SER A 48 2.00 2.95 13.43
C SER A 48 0.64 3.44 12.92
N ALA A 49 -0.45 3.19 13.67
CA ALA A 49 -1.81 3.60 13.29
C ALA A 49 -1.95 5.12 13.10
N ALA A 50 -1.08 5.94 13.71
CA ALA A 50 -1.05 7.39 13.49
C ALA A 50 -0.79 7.77 12.02
N GLY A 51 -0.11 6.91 11.25
CA GLY A 51 0.14 7.10 9.82
C GLY A 51 -0.97 6.57 8.89
N ALA A 52 -2.02 5.95 9.42
CA ALA A 52 -3.01 5.24 8.61
C ALA A 52 -3.79 6.15 7.66
N ALA A 53 -4.17 7.35 8.11
CA ALA A 53 -4.89 8.32 7.27
C ALA A 53 -4.03 8.77 6.07
N ALA A 54 -2.75 9.09 6.30
CA ALA A 54 -1.82 9.47 5.25
C ALA A 54 -1.64 8.33 4.22
N ASN A 55 -1.59 7.09 4.68
CA ASN A 55 -1.52 5.93 3.78
C ASN A 55 -2.76 5.79 2.88
N VAL A 56 -3.96 5.95 3.44
CA VAL A 56 -5.21 5.91 2.68
C VAL A 56 -5.26 7.04 1.64
N VAL A 57 -4.86 8.25 2.02
CA VAL A 57 -4.76 9.38 1.09
C VAL A 57 -3.81 9.05 -0.06
N MET A 58 -2.63 8.50 0.23
CA MET A 58 -1.65 8.11 -0.79
C MET A 58 -2.19 7.05 -1.75
N GLN A 59 -2.96 6.06 -1.27
CA GLN A 59 -3.62 5.10 -2.14
C GLN A 59 -4.57 5.80 -3.13
N MET A 60 -5.35 6.77 -2.65
CA MET A 60 -6.33 7.53 -3.44
C MET A 60 -5.71 8.51 -4.43
N CYS A 61 -4.42 8.81 -4.31
CA CYS A 61 -3.68 9.68 -5.24
C CYS A 61 -3.47 9.07 -6.63
N TRP A 62 -3.78 7.79 -6.84
CA TRP A 62 -4.03 7.26 -8.18
C TRP A 62 -5.52 7.40 -8.50
N PRO A 63 -5.92 8.15 -9.56
CA PRO A 63 -7.33 8.48 -9.81
C PRO A 63 -8.26 7.27 -9.78
N GLU A 64 -7.87 6.14 -10.37
CA GLU A 64 -8.68 4.91 -10.40
C GLU A 64 -8.96 4.34 -9.02
N VAL A 65 -8.00 4.45 -8.11
CA VAL A 65 -8.17 4.02 -6.72
C VAL A 65 -8.99 5.05 -5.95
N GLY A 66 -8.72 6.35 -6.15
CA GLY A 66 -9.47 7.44 -5.54
C GLY A 66 -10.98 7.33 -5.84
N TYR A 67 -11.34 7.25 -7.12
CA TYR A 67 -12.73 7.07 -7.54
C TYR A 67 -13.30 5.71 -7.14
N GLY A 68 -12.50 4.64 -7.20
CA GLY A 68 -12.93 3.32 -6.71
C GLY A 68 -13.31 3.31 -5.23
N VAL A 69 -12.64 4.10 -4.41
CA VAL A 69 -12.97 4.30 -3.00
C VAL A 69 -14.18 5.22 -2.83
N ALA A 70 -14.18 6.38 -3.49
CA ALA A 70 -15.19 7.42 -3.31
C ALA A 70 -16.58 7.00 -3.83
N GLU A 71 -16.64 6.30 -4.97
CA GLU A 71 -17.87 5.82 -5.62
C GLU A 71 -18.28 4.40 -5.16
N SER A 72 -17.56 3.82 -4.19
CA SER A 72 -17.81 2.45 -3.74
C SER A 72 -19.23 2.27 -3.21
N ARG A 73 -19.95 1.30 -3.79
CA ARG A 73 -21.29 0.88 -3.36
C ARG A 73 -21.28 -0.05 -2.15
N VAL A 74 -20.10 -0.42 -1.67
CA VAL A 74 -19.93 -1.32 -0.52
C VAL A 74 -20.09 -0.50 0.77
N GLU A 75 -21.35 -0.22 1.11
CA GLU A 75 -21.75 0.54 2.31
C GLU A 75 -21.01 0.09 3.58
N SER A 76 -20.96 -1.23 3.80
CA SER A 76 -20.37 -1.83 4.98
C SER A 76 -18.84 -1.64 5.09
N GLY A 77 -18.18 -1.26 3.99
CA GLY A 77 -16.75 -0.97 3.88
C GLY A 77 -16.45 0.52 3.63
N SER A 78 -17.45 1.39 3.66
CA SER A 78 -17.29 2.82 3.44
C SER A 78 -16.43 3.46 4.54
N LEU A 79 -15.37 4.16 4.15
CA LEU A 79 -14.51 4.94 5.04
C LEU A 79 -15.31 6.02 5.78
N MET A 80 -16.22 6.69 5.07
CA MET A 80 -16.99 7.81 5.62
C MET A 80 -18.09 7.38 6.59
N LYS A 81 -18.72 6.22 6.35
CA LYS A 81 -19.84 5.74 7.17
C LYS A 81 -19.38 4.88 8.35
N HIS A 82 -18.31 4.13 8.18
CA HIS A 82 -17.82 3.19 9.18
C HIS A 82 -16.30 3.26 9.36
N PRO A 83 -15.72 4.42 9.74
CA PRO A 83 -14.27 4.64 9.79
C PRO A 83 -13.56 3.64 10.72
N TRP A 84 -14.09 3.41 11.92
CA TRP A 84 -13.53 2.45 12.88
C TRP A 84 -13.56 1.01 12.37
N LYS A 85 -14.65 0.61 11.73
CA LYS A 85 -14.76 -0.72 11.13
C LYS A 85 -13.76 -0.88 9.99
N ARG A 86 -13.63 0.15 9.14
CA ARG A 86 -12.72 0.14 7.99
C ARG A 86 -11.26 0.11 8.43
N LEU A 87 -10.89 0.88 9.45
CA LEU A 87 -9.57 0.82 10.08
C LEU A 87 -9.29 -0.61 10.58
N ARG A 88 -10.21 -1.19 11.36
CA ARG A 88 -10.07 -2.56 11.87
C ARG A 88 -9.93 -3.60 10.76
N THR A 89 -10.73 -3.52 9.70
CA THR A 89 -10.66 -4.48 8.58
C THR A 89 -9.33 -4.35 7.81
N THR A 90 -8.82 -3.13 7.61
CA THR A 90 -7.52 -2.92 6.95
C THR A 90 -6.37 -3.42 7.82
N ALA A 91 -6.39 -3.12 9.13
CA ALA A 91 -5.41 -3.63 10.08
C ALA A 91 -5.44 -5.16 10.17
N GLN A 92 -6.64 -5.77 10.12
CA GLN A 92 -6.78 -7.22 10.13
C GLN A 92 -6.28 -7.86 8.83
N TYR A 93 -6.52 -7.25 7.67
CA TYR A 93 -5.92 -7.69 6.40
C TYR A 93 -4.39 -7.72 6.51
N LEU A 94 -3.82 -6.61 6.98
CA LEU A 94 -2.38 -6.44 7.17
C LEU A 94 -1.79 -7.46 8.16
N ALA A 95 -2.50 -7.75 9.24
CA ALA A 95 -2.12 -8.80 10.19
C ALA A 95 -2.17 -10.19 9.55
N VAL A 96 -3.23 -10.54 8.81
CA VAL A 96 -3.35 -11.85 8.13
C VAL A 96 -2.31 -12.01 7.02
N ALA A 97 -2.05 -10.96 6.25
CA ALA A 97 -1.02 -10.99 5.21
C ALA A 97 0.34 -11.36 5.81
N VAL A 98 0.71 -10.74 6.93
CA VAL A 98 2.05 -10.88 7.51
C VAL A 98 2.19 -12.06 8.48
N LEU A 99 1.19 -12.31 9.34
CA LEU A 99 1.22 -13.35 10.38
C LEU A 99 0.47 -14.63 10.01
N GLY A 100 -0.48 -14.55 9.07
CA GLY A 100 -1.43 -15.62 8.83
C GLY A 100 -0.87 -16.81 8.05
N SER A 101 -1.52 -17.95 8.19
CA SER A 101 -1.27 -19.14 7.39
C SER A 101 -1.75 -18.95 5.93
N GLN A 102 -1.39 -19.88 5.04
CA GLN A 102 -1.87 -19.83 3.66
C GLN A 102 -3.39 -19.99 3.58
N GLU A 103 -3.97 -20.81 4.45
CA GLU A 103 -5.42 -21.02 4.57
C GLU A 103 -6.12 -19.73 5.00
N GLU A 104 -5.59 -19.03 6.02
CA GLU A 104 -6.15 -17.77 6.50
C GLU A 104 -6.06 -16.68 5.42
N ARG A 105 -4.92 -16.59 4.71
CA ARG A 105 -4.75 -15.67 3.57
C ARG A 105 -5.75 -15.96 2.46
N ASN A 106 -5.96 -17.23 2.12
CA ASN A 106 -6.94 -17.62 1.10
C ASN A 106 -8.37 -17.26 1.53
N ALA A 107 -8.76 -17.55 2.78
CA ALA A 107 -10.07 -17.18 3.30
C ALA A 107 -10.30 -15.66 3.30
N TYR A 108 -9.28 -14.88 3.67
CA TYR A 108 -9.35 -13.42 3.65
C TYR A 108 -9.43 -12.88 2.23
N ARG A 109 -8.68 -13.47 1.27
CA ARG A 109 -8.79 -13.17 -0.16
C ARG A 109 -10.22 -13.34 -0.65
N ASP A 110 -10.86 -14.45 -0.32
CA ASP A 110 -12.24 -14.74 -0.74
C ASP A 110 -13.25 -13.75 -0.14
N ALA A 111 -13.08 -13.39 1.13
CA ALA A 111 -13.90 -12.38 1.79
C ALA A 111 -13.75 -11.00 1.13
N VAL A 112 -12.51 -10.59 0.83
CA VAL A 112 -12.22 -9.31 0.15
C VAL A 112 -12.77 -9.32 -1.28
N ASN A 113 -12.69 -10.45 -1.99
CA ASN A 113 -13.24 -10.59 -3.34
C ASN A 113 -14.74 -10.30 -3.41
N VAL A 114 -15.51 -10.62 -2.36
CA VAL A 114 -16.95 -10.29 -2.28
C VAL A 114 -17.18 -8.78 -2.36
N ALA A 115 -16.36 -8.00 -1.66
CA ALA A 115 -16.41 -6.55 -1.72
C ALA A 115 -15.88 -6.01 -3.06
N HIS A 116 -14.70 -6.49 -3.50
CA HIS A 116 -14.05 -6.01 -4.73
C HIS A 116 -14.89 -6.25 -5.99
N ARG A 117 -15.76 -7.27 -6.03
CA ARG A 117 -16.72 -7.49 -7.14
C ARG A 117 -17.66 -6.31 -7.42
N GLN A 118 -17.90 -5.47 -6.42
CA GLN A 118 -18.79 -4.33 -6.52
C GLN A 118 -18.05 -3.02 -6.86
N VAL A 119 -16.71 -3.01 -6.74
CA VAL A 119 -15.87 -1.84 -6.93
C VAL A 119 -15.35 -1.84 -8.37
N ARG A 120 -16.15 -1.24 -9.25
CA ARG A 120 -15.87 -1.07 -10.67
C ARG A 120 -16.52 0.21 -11.18
N SER A 121 -15.89 0.86 -12.15
CA SER A 121 -16.41 2.06 -12.80
C SER A 121 -17.75 1.79 -13.50
N THR A 122 -18.49 2.86 -13.74
CA THR A 122 -19.70 2.86 -14.58
C THR A 122 -19.57 3.90 -15.67
N GLU A 123 -20.57 3.98 -16.55
CA GLU A 123 -20.65 5.01 -17.60
C GLU A 123 -20.60 6.46 -17.07
N HIS A 124 -20.90 6.66 -15.79
CA HIS A 124 -20.86 7.97 -15.12
C HIS A 124 -19.55 8.23 -14.37
N SER A 125 -18.67 7.24 -14.25
CA SER A 125 -17.39 7.40 -13.55
C SER A 125 -16.40 8.15 -14.47
N PRO A 126 -15.64 9.13 -13.95
CA PRO A 126 -14.75 9.95 -14.78
C PRO A 126 -13.48 9.22 -15.23
N VAL A 127 -13.15 8.09 -14.59
CA VAL A 127 -12.05 7.20 -14.96
C VAL A 127 -12.50 5.74 -14.93
N ASP A 128 -11.89 4.92 -15.78
CA ASP A 128 -12.08 3.49 -15.82
C ASP A 128 -11.32 2.79 -14.69
N TYR A 129 -12.01 2.06 -13.82
CA TYR A 129 -11.37 1.31 -12.74
C TYR A 129 -12.07 -0.02 -12.44
N ASN A 130 -11.30 -0.96 -11.89
CA ASN A 130 -11.81 -2.24 -11.40
C ASN A 130 -10.90 -2.70 -10.26
N ALA A 131 -11.46 -3.05 -9.11
CA ALA A 131 -10.70 -3.49 -7.95
C ALA A 131 -9.95 -4.83 -8.18
N PHE A 132 -10.25 -5.57 -9.24
CA PHE A 132 -9.47 -6.74 -9.69
C PHE A 132 -8.33 -6.40 -10.66
N ASN A 133 -8.14 -5.14 -11.02
CA ASN A 133 -6.96 -4.73 -11.78
C ASN A 133 -5.71 -4.92 -10.93
N ARG A 134 -4.80 -5.80 -11.38
CA ARG A 134 -3.62 -6.20 -10.61
C ARG A 134 -2.62 -5.06 -10.39
N GLU A 135 -2.51 -4.13 -11.34
CA GLU A 135 -1.62 -2.96 -11.22
C GLU A 135 -2.14 -1.96 -10.18
N LEU A 136 -3.46 -1.73 -10.16
CA LEU A 136 -4.08 -0.91 -9.11
C LEU A 136 -3.90 -1.56 -7.73
N GLN A 137 -3.96 -2.90 -7.65
CA GLN A 137 -3.65 -3.60 -6.40
C GLN A 137 -2.17 -3.54 -6.04
N LEU A 138 -1.26 -3.60 -7.01
CA LEU A 138 0.17 -3.44 -6.77
C LEU A 138 0.47 -2.05 -6.21
N TRP A 139 -0.18 -1.00 -6.72
CA TRP A 139 -0.10 0.35 -6.15
C TRP A 139 -0.57 0.41 -4.69
N VAL A 140 -1.75 -0.16 -4.41
CA VAL A 140 -2.28 -0.21 -3.04
C VAL A 140 -1.34 -0.99 -2.11
N ALA A 141 -0.84 -2.14 -2.57
CA ALA A 141 0.11 -2.96 -1.82
C ALA A 141 1.45 -2.25 -1.59
N ALA A 142 1.94 -1.52 -2.59
CA ALA A 142 3.14 -0.69 -2.46
C ALA A 142 2.93 0.40 -1.41
N CYS A 143 1.81 1.13 -1.44
CA CYS A 143 1.47 2.10 -0.39
C CYS A 143 1.49 1.44 0.99
N LEU A 144 0.88 0.27 1.16
CA LEU A 144 0.86 -0.46 2.44
C LEU A 144 2.27 -0.88 2.90
N PHE A 145 3.13 -1.29 1.97
CA PHE A 145 4.54 -1.57 2.27
C PHE A 145 5.27 -0.31 2.74
N ILE A 146 5.12 0.82 2.04
CA ILE A 146 5.69 2.12 2.46
C ILE A 146 5.26 2.44 3.88
N PHE A 147 3.96 2.31 4.17
CA PHE A 147 3.44 2.54 5.52
C PHE A 147 4.16 1.70 6.56
N TYR A 148 4.31 0.39 6.35
CA TYR A 148 5.04 -0.46 7.29
C TYR A 148 6.52 -0.10 7.43
N GLU A 149 7.22 0.09 6.32
CA GLU A 149 8.65 0.35 6.35
C GLU A 149 8.97 1.72 6.98
N ASP A 150 8.21 2.75 6.60
CA ASP A 150 8.42 4.13 7.08
C ASP A 150 8.03 4.30 8.55
N THR A 151 6.87 3.76 8.95
CA THR A 151 6.45 3.83 10.36
C THR A 151 7.36 3.02 11.27
N TYR A 152 7.81 1.83 10.84
CA TYR A 152 8.78 1.04 11.60
C TYR A 152 10.07 1.84 11.82
N GLN A 153 10.63 2.41 10.76
CA GLN A 153 11.88 3.14 10.88
C GLN A 153 11.74 4.45 11.66
N LEU A 154 10.57 5.11 11.63
CA LEU A 154 10.29 6.28 12.48
C LEU A 154 10.28 5.93 13.96
N LEU A 155 9.68 4.79 14.32
CA LEU A 155 9.49 4.39 15.71
C LEU A 155 10.71 3.68 16.30
N HIS A 156 11.46 2.96 15.48
CA HIS A 156 12.55 2.08 15.93
C HIS A 156 13.94 2.50 15.43
N GLY A 157 14.00 3.49 14.54
CA GLY A 157 15.22 3.97 13.90
C GLY A 157 15.46 3.36 12.53
N LYS A 158 16.34 4.00 11.75
CA LYS A 158 16.68 3.59 10.39
C LYS A 158 17.20 2.15 10.33
N MET A 159 16.68 1.38 9.37
CA MET A 159 17.17 0.02 9.06
C MET A 159 18.49 0.10 8.28
N THR A 160 19.35 -0.92 8.44
CA THR A 160 20.46 -1.13 7.49
C THR A 160 19.94 -1.63 6.15
N ASP A 161 20.73 -1.50 5.10
CA ASP A 161 20.34 -1.98 3.75
C ASP A 161 19.99 -3.48 3.76
N GLU A 162 20.73 -4.30 4.52
CA GLU A 162 20.44 -5.73 4.69
C GLU A 162 19.09 -5.97 5.41
N GLN A 163 18.78 -5.15 6.43
CA GLN A 163 17.50 -5.25 7.13
C GLN A 163 16.35 -4.82 6.23
N ALA A 164 16.49 -3.72 5.48
CA ALA A 164 15.47 -3.23 4.55
C ALA A 164 15.19 -4.24 3.42
N GLU A 165 16.25 -4.86 2.86
CA GLU A 165 16.10 -5.93 1.88
C GLU A 165 15.36 -7.13 2.47
N TYR A 166 15.78 -7.62 3.65
CA TYR A 166 15.10 -8.74 4.30
C TYR A 166 13.64 -8.42 4.65
N PHE A 167 13.37 -7.21 5.14
CA PHE A 167 12.03 -6.72 5.44
C PHE A 167 11.14 -6.72 4.20
N PHE A 168 11.65 -6.20 3.09
CA PHE A 168 10.97 -6.15 1.79
C PHE A 168 10.64 -7.53 1.24
N GLN A 169 11.60 -8.46 1.25
CA GLN A 169 11.39 -9.84 0.80
C GLN A 169 10.30 -10.55 1.62
N LYS A 170 10.17 -10.20 2.91
CA LYS A 170 9.12 -10.73 3.79
C LYS A 170 7.78 -10.00 3.67
N ALA A 171 7.73 -8.87 2.97
CA ALA A 171 6.53 -8.07 2.78
C ALA A 171 5.71 -8.47 1.55
N MET A 172 6.23 -9.33 0.66
CA MET A 172 5.53 -9.81 -0.54
C MET A 172 4.07 -10.27 -0.30
N PRO A 173 3.73 -10.97 0.82
CA PRO A 173 2.35 -11.34 1.12
C PRO A 173 1.36 -10.17 1.21
N ILE A 174 1.81 -8.93 1.44
CA ILE A 174 0.95 -7.74 1.43
C ILE A 174 0.25 -7.58 0.07
N GLY A 175 0.94 -7.88 -1.03
CA GLY A 175 0.35 -7.89 -2.37
C GLY A 175 -0.23 -9.26 -2.75
N THR A 176 0.55 -10.33 -2.55
CA THR A 176 0.23 -11.66 -3.08
C THR A 176 -0.90 -12.40 -2.33
N THR A 177 -1.29 -11.89 -1.15
CA THR A 177 -2.53 -12.34 -0.49
C THR A 177 -3.77 -12.00 -1.33
N LEU A 178 -3.71 -11.00 -2.22
CA LEU A 178 -4.80 -10.65 -3.12
C LEU A 178 -4.53 -11.15 -4.55
N GLN A 179 -4.54 -10.28 -5.55
CA GLN A 179 -4.45 -10.66 -6.97
C GLN A 179 -3.09 -10.31 -7.60
N VAL A 180 -2.20 -9.64 -6.88
CA VAL A 180 -0.82 -9.40 -7.31
C VAL A 180 -0.10 -10.75 -7.36
N THR A 181 0.56 -11.05 -8.48
CA THR A 181 1.37 -12.27 -8.62
C THR A 181 2.79 -12.02 -8.12
N GLU A 182 3.54 -13.10 -7.84
CA GLU A 182 4.92 -12.98 -7.34
C GLU A 182 5.84 -12.25 -8.34
N ASP A 183 5.63 -12.46 -9.64
CA ASP A 183 6.38 -11.80 -10.72
C ASP A 183 6.04 -10.31 -10.89
N GLN A 184 4.90 -9.85 -10.37
CA GLN A 184 4.56 -8.41 -10.35
C GLN A 184 5.20 -7.68 -9.17
N TRP A 185 5.58 -8.39 -8.11
CA TRP A 185 6.27 -7.77 -6.98
C TRP A 185 7.72 -7.48 -7.36
N PRO A 186 8.26 -6.28 -7.10
CA PRO A 186 9.65 -5.99 -7.46
C PRO A 186 10.63 -6.97 -6.80
N SER A 187 11.66 -7.39 -7.54
CA SER A 187 12.52 -8.49 -7.13
C SER A 187 13.48 -8.14 -5.98
N THR A 188 13.85 -6.87 -5.85
CA THR A 188 14.71 -6.35 -4.79
C THR A 188 14.15 -5.07 -4.19
N ARG A 189 14.65 -4.68 -3.02
CA ARG A 189 14.30 -3.39 -2.40
C ARG A 189 14.67 -2.23 -3.32
N ALA A 190 15.77 -2.32 -4.06
CA ALA A 190 16.20 -1.29 -5.01
C ALA A 190 15.26 -1.19 -6.24
N ASP A 191 14.80 -2.34 -6.75
CA ASP A 191 13.80 -2.37 -7.83
C ASP A 191 12.47 -1.77 -7.35
N PHE A 192 12.10 -2.01 -6.09
CA PHE A 192 10.93 -1.38 -5.49
C PHE A 192 11.07 0.14 -5.39
N ASP A 193 12.22 0.68 -4.99
CA ASP A 193 12.42 2.15 -4.98
C ASP A 193 12.25 2.73 -6.39
N THR A 194 12.76 2.04 -7.41
CA THR A 194 12.59 2.45 -8.80
C THR A 194 11.10 2.46 -9.19
N TYR A 195 10.39 1.36 -8.90
CA TYR A 195 8.94 1.28 -9.12
C TYR A 195 8.18 2.39 -8.40
N TRP A 196 8.45 2.58 -7.10
CA TRP A 196 7.78 3.56 -6.26
C TRP A 196 7.95 4.98 -6.81
N ASN A 197 9.18 5.33 -7.18
CA ASN A 197 9.48 6.67 -7.70
C ASN A 197 8.79 6.93 -9.04
N ILE A 198 8.76 5.96 -9.96
CA ILE A 198 8.01 6.07 -11.23
C ILE A 198 6.51 6.15 -10.94
N ALA A 199 5.98 5.30 -10.05
CA ALA A 199 4.57 5.27 -9.69
C ALA A 199 4.10 6.59 -9.04
N CYS A 200 4.96 7.23 -8.26
CA CYS A 200 4.72 8.55 -7.67
C CYS A 200 4.61 9.66 -8.71
N GLU A 201 5.20 9.53 -9.89
CA GLU A 201 5.06 10.55 -10.96
C GLU A 201 3.64 10.65 -11.52
N ARG A 202 2.84 9.61 -11.30
CA ARG A 202 1.44 9.53 -11.71
C ARG A 202 0.48 10.11 -10.68
N VAL A 203 0.94 10.37 -9.46
CA VAL A 203 0.10 10.90 -8.37
C VAL A 203 -0.59 12.17 -8.84
N ALA A 204 -1.92 12.12 -8.86
CA ALA A 204 -2.78 13.20 -9.29
C ALA A 204 -4.04 13.19 -8.43
N LEU A 205 -4.31 14.32 -7.77
CA LEU A 205 -5.45 14.50 -6.89
C LEU A 205 -6.30 15.66 -7.42
N ASP A 206 -7.43 15.35 -8.03
CA ASP A 206 -8.40 16.38 -8.41
C ASP A 206 -9.15 16.93 -7.20
N GLY A 207 -9.96 17.97 -7.42
CA GLY A 207 -10.72 18.62 -6.36
C GLY A 207 -11.70 17.69 -5.65
N TYR A 208 -12.35 16.77 -6.36
CA TYR A 208 -13.35 15.88 -5.78
C TYR A 208 -12.70 14.86 -4.83
N ILE A 209 -11.63 14.19 -5.28
CA ILE A 209 -10.91 13.22 -4.45
C ILE A 209 -10.19 13.91 -3.31
N ARG A 210 -9.60 15.10 -3.52
CA ARG A 210 -9.01 15.91 -2.45
C ARG A 210 -10.03 16.22 -1.35
N ASP A 211 -11.19 16.73 -1.71
CA ASP A 211 -12.22 17.11 -0.75
C ASP A 211 -12.81 15.88 -0.04
N TYR A 212 -12.81 14.71 -0.70
CA TYR A 212 -13.11 13.43 -0.04
C TYR A 212 -12.04 13.05 0.98
N ALA A 213 -10.76 13.06 0.57
CA ALA A 213 -9.63 12.69 1.43
C ALA A 213 -9.52 13.60 2.66
N MET A 214 -9.78 14.90 2.50
CA MET A 214 -9.77 15.86 3.61
C MET A 214 -10.85 15.63 4.66
N LYS A 215 -11.88 14.82 4.38
CA LYS A 215 -12.86 14.41 5.39
C LYS A 215 -12.38 13.25 6.28
N LEU A 216 -11.26 12.62 5.92
CA LEU A 216 -10.64 11.54 6.69
C LEU A 216 -9.67 12.05 7.76
N ILE A 217 -9.29 13.33 7.69
CA ILE A 217 -8.32 14.02 8.55
C ILE A 217 -9.10 14.99 9.45
#